data_AF-A0ABD2X4N6-F1
#
_entry.id   AF-A0ABD2X4N6-F1
#
_cell.length_a   1.000
_cell.length_b   1.000
_cell.length_c   1.000
_cell.angle_alpha   90.00
_cell.angle_beta   90.00
_cell.angle_gamma   90.00
#
_symmetry.space_group_name_H-M   'P 1'
#
loop_
_entity.id
_entity.type
_entity.pdbx_description
1 polymer ?
#
loop_
_entity_poly.entity_id
_entity_poly.type
_entity_poly.pdbx_seq_one_letter_code
_entity_poly.pdbx_strand_id
1 'polypeptide(L)'
;MPNSGGPRSSRRKLYAHVVDSILLYRAPIWSTAAQKRAYIRQAESAHRRACLRVIGGRPHVSYEATYVLAGIPPLALLADERARLYGRRQEDAKDEERLATLSRWQEAWDRSTKARWTHRLIPNIRVWIERRHGELNYHLTQLLTGHGFFKHHSRRYDHNQSAQCPACPSSIENAEHVFYYCPRFNEERERLHSLLHEVMTPENTTRLMLASEPNWLAVASFAYSVVTRLRDEGTDRR
;
A
#
# COMPACT_ATOMS: atom_id res chain seq x y z
N MET A 1 5.54 10.77 -13.08
CA MET A 1 4.50 9.80 -13.49
C MET A 1 3.19 10.11 -12.79
N PRO A 2 2.09 10.40 -13.51
CA PRO A 2 0.80 10.69 -12.91
C PRO A 2 0.26 9.49 -12.11
N ASN A 3 -0.56 9.75 -11.09
CA ASN A 3 -1.12 8.69 -10.25
C ASN A 3 -2.24 7.92 -10.96
N SER A 4 -3.03 8.58 -11.81
CA SER A 4 -4.04 8.00 -12.70
C SER A 4 -3.61 8.08 -14.17
N GLY A 5 -4.08 7.15 -15.01
CA GLY A 5 -3.87 7.20 -16.48
C GLY A 5 -2.42 6.98 -16.96
N GLY A 6 -1.54 6.45 -16.11
CA GLY A 6 -0.14 6.17 -16.44
C GLY A 6 0.19 4.67 -16.56
N PRO A 7 1.48 4.29 -16.57
CA PRO A 7 1.90 2.89 -16.62
C PRO A 7 1.32 2.05 -15.47
N ARG A 8 1.13 0.74 -15.71
CA ARG A 8 0.72 -0.25 -14.69
C ARG A 8 1.71 -0.33 -13.54
N SER A 9 1.26 -0.79 -12.37
CA SER A 9 2.09 -0.86 -11.15
C SER A 9 3.33 -1.74 -11.35
N SER A 10 3.22 -2.85 -12.08
CA SER A 10 4.36 -3.72 -12.46
C SER A 10 5.44 -2.95 -13.23
N ARG A 11 5.08 -2.19 -14.26
CA ARG A 11 6.03 -1.36 -15.02
C ARG A 11 6.67 -0.28 -14.14
N ARG A 12 5.90 0.33 -13.25
CA ARG A 12 6.43 1.30 -12.28
C ARG A 12 7.39 0.65 -11.29
N LYS A 13 7.15 -0.60 -10.91
CA LYS A 13 8.02 -1.38 -10.02
C LYS A 13 9.41 -1.59 -10.65
N LEU A 14 9.48 -1.83 -11.96
CA LEU A 14 10.76 -1.88 -12.68
C LEU A 14 11.57 -0.59 -12.51
N TYR A 15 10.94 0.58 -12.66
CA TYR A 15 11.61 1.86 -12.42
C TYR A 15 12.01 2.06 -10.95
N ALA A 16 11.21 1.57 -10.00
CA ALA A 16 11.60 1.59 -8.59
C ALA A 16 12.86 0.75 -8.34
N HIS A 17 12.99 -0.42 -8.98
CA HIS A 17 14.21 -1.24 -8.88
C HIS A 17 15.45 -0.59 -9.50
N VAL A 18 15.30 0.32 -10.47
CA VAL A 18 16.41 1.17 -10.94
C VAL A 18 16.83 2.17 -9.84
N VAL A 19 15.87 2.73 -9.10
CA VAL A 19 16.19 3.57 -7.95
C VAL A 19 16.88 2.75 -6.85
N ASP A 20 16.43 1.51 -6.61
CA ASP A 20 17.06 0.59 -5.67
C ASP A 20 18.52 0.32 -6.05
N SER A 21 18.81 0.05 -7.32
CA SER A 21 20.18 -0.23 -7.77
C SER A 21 21.12 0.96 -7.53
N ILE A 22 20.65 2.18 -7.76
CA ILE A 22 21.39 3.43 -7.51
C ILE A 22 21.60 3.65 -6.00
N LEU A 23 20.51 3.63 -5.23
CA LEU A 23 20.58 3.91 -3.79
C LEU A 23 21.39 2.87 -3.03
N LEU A 24 21.32 1.61 -3.45
CA LEU A 24 22.00 0.49 -2.82
C LEU A 24 23.38 0.21 -3.43
N TYR A 25 23.90 1.11 -4.27
CA TYR A 25 25.27 1.04 -4.74
C TYR A 25 26.23 1.10 -3.54
N ARG A 26 27.19 0.17 -3.49
CA ARG A 26 28.15 0.01 -2.39
C ARG A 26 27.49 -0.06 -1.00
N ALA A 27 26.26 -0.60 -0.90
CA ALA A 27 25.58 -0.86 0.37
C ALA A 27 26.44 -1.51 1.47
N PRO A 28 27.34 -2.47 1.18
CA PRO A 28 28.21 -3.05 2.20
C PRO A 28 29.09 -2.04 2.95
N ILE A 29 29.45 -0.91 2.31
CA ILE A 29 30.31 0.12 2.91
C ILE A 29 29.52 0.99 3.91
N TRP A 30 28.27 1.33 3.59
CA TRP A 30 27.50 2.31 4.37
C TRP A 30 26.35 1.71 5.19
N SER A 31 26.00 0.43 5.01
CA SER A 31 24.90 -0.24 5.71
C SER A 31 24.98 -0.12 7.24
N THR A 32 26.19 -0.26 7.80
CA THR A 32 26.45 -0.08 9.24
C THR A 32 26.13 1.34 9.70
N ALA A 33 26.51 2.36 8.93
CA ALA A 33 26.16 3.75 9.22
C ALA A 33 24.64 4.01 9.10
N ALA A 34 23.96 3.31 8.17
CA ALA A 34 22.53 3.44 7.94
C ALA A 34 21.65 2.91 9.10
N GLN A 35 22.23 2.19 10.07
CA GLN A 35 21.54 1.88 11.34
C GLN A 35 21.11 3.16 12.09
N LYS A 36 21.84 4.27 11.90
CA LYS A 36 21.43 5.58 12.42
C LYS A 36 20.37 6.19 11.51
N ARG A 37 19.14 6.30 12.03
CA ARG A 37 17.98 6.86 11.30
C ARG A 37 18.26 8.24 10.70
N ALA A 38 19.07 9.06 11.36
CA ALA A 38 19.45 10.38 10.86
C ALA A 38 20.13 10.32 9.48
N TYR A 39 20.95 9.30 9.22
CA TYR A 39 21.75 9.18 8.00
C TYR A 39 20.96 8.62 6.83
N ILE A 40 20.09 7.62 7.08
CA ILE A 40 19.33 6.97 6.00
C ILE A 40 18.06 7.74 5.59
N ARG A 41 17.57 8.67 6.43
CA ARG A 41 16.29 9.37 6.23
C ARG A 41 16.08 9.97 4.84
N GLN A 42 17.09 10.63 4.28
CA GLN A 42 16.98 11.26 2.96
C GLN A 42 16.88 10.20 1.84
N ALA A 43 17.68 9.14 1.94
CA ALA A 43 17.64 8.01 1.00
C ALA A 43 16.31 7.24 1.10
N GLU A 44 15.81 7.00 2.31
CA GLU A 44 14.48 6.39 2.52
C GLU A 44 13.36 7.26 1.95
N SER A 45 13.45 8.59 2.10
CA SER A 45 12.47 9.51 1.51
C SER A 45 12.47 9.44 -0.03
N ALA A 46 13.64 9.35 -0.66
CA ALA A 46 13.75 9.13 -2.10
C ALA A 46 13.20 7.77 -2.54
N HIS A 47 13.60 6.69 -1.84
CA HIS A 47 13.13 5.34 -2.09
C HIS A 47 11.61 5.21 -1.93
N ARG A 48 11.05 5.81 -0.87
CA ARG A 48 9.60 5.88 -0.66
C ARG A 48 8.89 6.62 -1.78
N ARG A 49 9.44 7.72 -2.30
CA ARG A 49 8.83 8.44 -3.44
C ARG A 49 8.73 7.55 -4.68
N ALA A 50 9.72 6.70 -4.94
CA ALA A 50 9.64 5.71 -6.02
C ALA A 50 8.52 4.69 -5.75
N CYS A 51 8.48 4.10 -4.54
CA CYS A 51 7.46 3.14 -4.13
C CYS A 51 6.03 3.73 -4.15
N LEU A 52 5.86 5.01 -3.77
CA LEU A 52 4.58 5.72 -3.89
C LEU A 52 4.09 5.76 -5.33
N ARG A 53 4.98 5.92 -6.31
CA ARG A 53 4.59 5.88 -7.73
C ARG A 53 4.15 4.49 -8.13
N VAL A 54 4.82 3.43 -7.67
CA VAL A 54 4.44 2.03 -7.92
C VAL A 54 2.99 1.79 -7.56
N ILE A 55 2.59 2.19 -6.35
CA ILE A 55 1.23 1.97 -5.85
C ILE A 55 0.25 3.05 -6.34
N GLY A 56 0.70 4.09 -7.02
CA GLY A 56 -0.14 5.25 -7.35
C GLY A 56 -0.68 5.97 -6.11
N GLY A 57 0.10 5.98 -5.02
CA GLY A 57 -0.34 6.45 -3.71
C GLY A 57 -0.25 7.97 -3.54
N ARG A 58 -0.98 8.48 -2.54
CA ARG A 58 -0.88 9.89 -2.13
C ARG A 58 0.40 10.16 -1.33
N PRO A 59 0.94 11.38 -1.31
CA PRO A 59 2.17 11.73 -0.59
C PRO A 59 2.16 11.50 0.92
N HIS A 60 0.99 11.26 1.53
CA HIS A 60 0.82 11.14 2.98
C HIS A 60 0.72 9.68 3.48
N VAL A 61 0.70 8.71 2.56
CA VAL A 61 0.69 7.28 2.93
C VAL A 61 1.95 6.95 3.73
N SER A 62 1.83 6.28 4.88
CA SER A 62 3.01 5.94 5.71
C SER A 62 4.10 5.18 4.95
N TYR A 63 5.34 5.20 5.45
CA TYR A 63 6.45 4.43 4.84
C TYR A 63 6.11 2.94 4.82
N GLU A 64 5.57 2.45 5.92
CA GLU A 64 5.23 1.06 6.18
C GLU A 64 4.20 0.54 5.16
N ALA A 65 3.05 1.23 5.02
CA ALA A 65 2.06 0.88 3.98
C ALA A 65 2.63 1.00 2.56
N THR A 66 3.47 2.00 2.31
CA THR A 66 4.02 2.22 0.97
C THR A 66 4.88 1.04 0.53
N TYR A 67 5.77 0.58 1.40
CA TYR A 67 6.66 -0.56 1.12
C TYR A 67 5.88 -1.88 0.97
N VAL A 68 4.93 -2.14 1.88
CA VAL A 68 4.11 -3.36 1.82
C VAL A 68 3.31 -3.41 0.52
N LEU A 69 2.60 -2.33 0.18
CA LEU A 69 1.79 -2.29 -1.03
C LEU A 69 2.64 -2.39 -2.30
N ALA A 70 3.79 -1.71 -2.35
CA ALA A 70 4.71 -1.81 -3.48
C ALA A 70 5.34 -3.22 -3.60
N GLY A 71 5.35 -3.98 -2.51
CA GLY A 71 6.05 -5.25 -2.41
C GLY A 71 7.55 -5.08 -2.59
N ILE A 72 8.10 -4.01 -1.98
CA ILE A 72 9.53 -3.68 -1.97
C ILE A 72 9.94 -3.49 -0.51
N PRO A 73 10.90 -4.27 0.03
CA PRO A 73 11.35 -4.10 1.40
C PRO A 73 11.93 -2.70 1.67
N PRO A 74 11.84 -2.16 2.90
CA PRO A 74 12.48 -0.91 3.29
C PRO A 74 13.98 -0.85 2.91
N LEU A 75 14.47 0.34 2.56
CA LEU A 75 15.82 0.53 2.03
C LEU A 75 16.90 0.02 3.00
N ALA A 76 16.73 0.28 4.31
CA ALA A 76 17.64 -0.21 5.34
C ALA A 76 17.78 -1.74 5.32
N LEU A 77 16.65 -2.45 5.19
CA LEU A 77 16.65 -3.92 5.14
C LEU A 77 17.29 -4.45 3.87
N LEU A 78 17.08 -3.79 2.72
CA LEU A 78 17.77 -4.13 1.48
C LEU A 78 19.29 -3.88 1.54
N ALA A 79 19.72 -2.80 2.20
CA ALA A 79 21.14 -2.49 2.39
C ALA A 79 21.83 -3.53 3.26
N ASP A 80 21.17 -3.88 4.36
CA ASP A 80 21.54 -4.94 5.30
C ASP A 80 21.67 -6.31 4.59
N GLU A 81 20.69 -6.68 3.74
CA GLU A 81 20.73 -7.90 2.92
C GLU A 81 21.97 -7.92 2.01
N ARG A 82 22.22 -6.83 1.28
CA ARG A 82 23.39 -6.74 0.39
C ARG A 82 24.72 -6.78 1.13
N ALA A 83 24.77 -6.21 2.34
CA ALA A 83 25.97 -6.26 3.17
C ALA A 83 26.29 -7.69 3.63
N ARG A 84 25.27 -8.46 4.05
CA ARG A 84 25.46 -9.87 4.47
C ARG A 84 25.86 -10.79 3.30
N LEU A 85 25.38 -10.49 2.10
CA LEU A 85 25.77 -11.21 0.88
C LEU A 85 27.16 -10.83 0.35
N TYR A 86 27.72 -9.69 0.77
CA TYR A 86 29.01 -9.24 0.27
C TYR A 86 30.13 -10.18 0.72
N GLY A 87 30.84 -10.77 -0.24
CA GLY A 87 31.91 -11.73 0.02
C GLY A 87 31.44 -13.19 0.15
N ARG A 88 30.12 -13.47 0.09
CA ARG A 88 29.57 -14.83 0.02
C ARG A 88 29.32 -15.22 -1.44
N ARG A 89 29.91 -16.33 -1.91
CA ARG A 89 29.84 -16.79 -3.32
C ARG A 89 28.75 -17.83 -3.60
N GLN A 90 27.97 -18.25 -2.61
CA GLN A 90 26.99 -19.34 -2.76
C GLN A 90 25.60 -18.83 -3.13
N GLU A 91 24.94 -19.49 -4.09
CA GLU A 91 23.56 -19.16 -4.49
C GLU A 91 22.55 -19.50 -3.40
N ASP A 92 22.74 -20.59 -2.65
CA ASP A 92 21.88 -21.00 -1.53
C ASP A 92 21.80 -19.91 -0.44
N ALA A 93 22.90 -19.16 -0.23
CA ALA A 93 22.94 -18.07 0.73
C ALA A 93 22.01 -16.90 0.34
N LYS A 94 21.63 -16.73 -0.93
CA LYS A 94 20.74 -15.63 -1.36
C LYS A 94 19.31 -15.84 -0.88
N ASP A 95 18.80 -17.06 -0.99
CA ASP A 95 17.42 -17.37 -0.61
C ASP A 95 17.26 -17.34 0.90
N GLU A 96 18.23 -17.90 1.63
CA GLU A 96 18.28 -17.81 3.10
C GLU A 96 18.29 -16.35 3.59
N GLU A 97 19.16 -15.51 3.01
CA GLU A 97 19.25 -14.10 3.37
C GLU A 97 18.00 -13.31 3.00
N ARG A 98 17.36 -13.64 1.87
CA ARG A 98 16.08 -13.07 1.49
C ARG A 98 14.99 -13.44 2.50
N LEU A 99 14.92 -14.70 2.91
CA LEU A 99 13.96 -15.16 3.93
C LEU A 99 14.19 -14.47 5.28
N ALA A 100 15.45 -14.27 5.68
CA ALA A 100 15.80 -13.51 6.87
C ALA A 100 15.34 -12.04 6.77
N THR A 101 15.56 -11.40 5.62
CA THR A 101 15.07 -10.04 5.34
C THR A 101 13.55 -9.95 5.41
N LEU A 102 12.83 -10.89 4.80
CA LEU A 102 11.36 -10.94 4.84
C LEU A 102 10.84 -11.15 6.26
N SER A 103 11.51 -11.98 7.07
CA SER A 103 11.14 -12.21 8.47
C SER A 103 11.30 -10.94 9.30
N ARG A 104 12.44 -10.25 9.18
CA ARG A 104 12.68 -8.95 9.83
C ARG A 104 11.66 -7.89 9.38
N TRP A 105 11.28 -7.92 8.11
CA TRP A 105 10.27 -7.00 7.58
C TRP A 105 8.87 -7.29 8.15
N GLN A 106 8.48 -8.57 8.21
CA GLN A 106 7.21 -8.99 8.80
C GLN A 106 7.12 -8.59 10.28
N GLU A 107 8.17 -8.83 11.07
CA GLU A 107 8.20 -8.39 12.47
C GLU A 107 8.07 -6.87 12.63
N ALA A 108 8.77 -6.10 11.79
CA ALA A 108 8.67 -4.65 11.80
C ALA A 108 7.26 -4.18 11.42
N TRP A 109 6.59 -4.91 10.53
CA TRP A 109 5.22 -4.63 10.12
C TRP A 109 4.22 -4.91 11.24
N ASP A 110 4.36 -6.04 11.93
CA ASP A 110 3.50 -6.43 13.03
C ASP A 110 3.63 -5.49 14.23
N ARG A 111 4.86 -5.05 14.55
CA ARG A 111 5.15 -4.11 15.65
C ARG A 111 4.76 -2.66 15.34
N SER A 112 4.54 -2.29 14.08
CA SER A 112 4.29 -0.90 13.73
C SER A 112 2.91 -0.42 14.21
N THR A 113 2.89 0.77 14.83
CA THR A 113 1.65 1.49 15.14
C THR A 113 1.12 2.28 13.94
N LYS A 114 1.88 2.38 12.85
CA LYS A 114 1.47 3.09 11.63
C LYS A 114 0.81 2.12 10.65
N ALA A 115 -0.08 2.68 9.81
CA ALA A 115 -0.80 1.92 8.78
C ALA A 115 -1.55 0.68 9.29
N ARG A 116 -2.11 0.76 10.50
CA ARG A 116 -2.93 -0.32 11.08
C ARG A 116 -4.09 -0.76 10.20
N TRP A 117 -4.68 0.17 9.45
CA TRP A 117 -5.70 -0.15 8.43
C TRP A 117 -5.14 -1.08 7.35
N THR A 118 -4.02 -0.72 6.73
CA THR A 118 -3.38 -1.57 5.72
C THR A 118 -2.90 -2.89 6.31
N HIS A 119 -2.43 -2.92 7.57
CA HIS A 119 -2.05 -4.16 8.28
C HIS A 119 -3.24 -5.09 8.48
N ARG A 120 -4.41 -4.54 8.87
CA ARG A 120 -5.64 -5.32 9.01
C ARG A 120 -6.03 -6.01 7.70
N LEU A 121 -5.87 -5.33 6.57
CA LEU A 121 -6.16 -5.90 5.24
C LEU A 121 -5.05 -6.86 4.78
N ILE A 122 -3.78 -6.54 5.02
CA ILE A 122 -2.61 -7.27 4.54
C ILE A 122 -1.68 -7.56 5.74
N PRO A 123 -2.02 -8.55 6.57
CA PRO A 123 -1.20 -8.89 7.74
C PRO A 123 0.08 -9.64 7.34
N ASN A 124 0.01 -10.49 6.31
CA ASN A 124 1.13 -11.31 5.85
C ASN A 124 1.75 -10.72 4.57
N ILE A 125 2.97 -10.22 4.69
CA ILE A 125 3.70 -9.60 3.58
C ILE A 125 4.03 -10.61 2.48
N ARG A 126 4.43 -11.83 2.88
CA ARG A 126 4.87 -12.86 1.93
C ARG A 126 3.75 -13.25 0.97
N VAL A 127 2.56 -13.51 1.52
CA VAL A 127 1.35 -13.77 0.73
C VAL A 127 1.06 -12.64 -0.26
N TRP A 128 1.25 -11.39 0.17
CA TRP A 128 1.05 -10.24 -0.71
C TRP A 128 2.06 -10.18 -1.84
N ILE A 129 3.37 -10.29 -1.55
CA ILE A 129 4.41 -10.12 -2.57
C ILE A 129 4.51 -11.29 -3.56
N GLU A 130 4.08 -12.49 -3.16
CA GLU A 130 4.10 -13.72 -3.97
C GLU A 130 2.86 -13.88 -4.86
N ARG A 131 1.94 -12.91 -4.83
CA ARG A 131 0.74 -12.92 -5.69
C ARG A 131 1.12 -13.03 -7.17
N ARG A 132 0.35 -13.84 -7.92
CA ARG A 132 0.57 -14.08 -9.35
C ARG A 132 -0.12 -13.06 -10.25
N HIS A 133 -1.15 -12.42 -9.74
CA HIS A 133 -1.96 -11.41 -10.43
C HIS A 133 -2.17 -10.20 -9.54
N GLY A 134 -2.79 -9.17 -10.11
CA GLY A 134 -3.25 -8.03 -9.35
C GLY A 134 -2.35 -6.81 -9.44
N GLU A 135 -2.74 -5.90 -10.33
CA GLU A 135 -2.13 -4.58 -10.46
C GLU A 135 -2.78 -3.60 -9.48
N LEU A 136 -1.95 -2.82 -8.79
CA LEU A 136 -2.43 -1.69 -8.02
C LEU A 136 -2.74 -0.51 -8.95
N ASN A 137 -3.78 0.23 -8.61
CA ASN A 137 -4.14 1.48 -9.25
C ASN A 137 -4.49 2.53 -8.19
N TYR A 138 -4.63 3.79 -8.62
CA TYR A 138 -4.91 4.92 -7.72
C TYR A 138 -6.14 4.72 -6.82
N HIS A 139 -7.18 4.04 -7.29
CA HIS A 139 -8.44 3.88 -6.57
C HIS A 139 -8.33 2.72 -5.57
N LEU A 140 -7.83 1.58 -6.02
CA LEU A 140 -7.58 0.42 -5.15
C LEU A 140 -6.58 0.76 -4.04
N THR A 141 -5.55 1.56 -4.33
CA THR A 141 -4.60 2.02 -3.31
C THR A 141 -5.27 2.90 -2.25
N GLN A 142 -6.32 3.67 -2.58
CA GLN A 142 -7.07 4.43 -1.56
C GLN A 142 -7.86 3.52 -0.63
N LEU A 143 -8.45 2.43 -1.16
CA LEU A 143 -9.05 1.38 -0.35
C LEU A 143 -8.03 0.78 0.61
N LEU A 144 -6.88 0.34 0.09
CA LEU A 144 -5.88 -0.37 0.89
C LEU A 144 -5.13 0.51 1.90
N THR A 145 -4.93 1.79 1.60
CA THR A 145 -4.21 2.73 2.47
C THR A 145 -5.12 3.48 3.42
N GLY A 146 -6.40 3.61 3.09
CA GLY A 146 -7.31 4.53 3.76
C GLY A 146 -6.94 6.01 3.59
N HIS A 147 -6.08 6.34 2.62
CA HIS A 147 -5.64 7.70 2.33
C HIS A 147 -6.21 8.15 0.99
N GLY A 148 -7.30 8.92 1.04
CA GLY A 148 -8.07 9.25 -0.15
C GLY A 148 -8.98 10.46 0.01
N PHE A 149 -10.02 10.51 -0.81
CA PHE A 149 -11.09 11.51 -0.72
C PHE A 149 -12.09 11.19 0.40
N PHE A 150 -11.59 10.96 1.61
CA PHE A 150 -12.42 10.70 2.79
C PHE A 150 -12.44 11.96 3.66
N LYS A 151 -13.59 12.41 4.15
CA LYS A 151 -13.66 13.60 5.02
C LYS A 151 -12.75 13.50 6.25
N HIS A 152 -12.62 12.32 6.86
CA HIS A 152 -11.67 12.11 7.96
C HIS A 152 -10.23 12.44 7.58
N HIS A 153 -9.83 12.11 6.35
CA HIS A 153 -8.50 12.44 5.85
C HIS A 153 -8.39 13.91 5.44
N SER A 154 -9.42 14.48 4.80
CA SER A 154 -9.47 15.89 4.37
C SER A 154 -9.42 16.86 5.55
N ARG A 155 -10.03 16.52 6.69
CA ARG A 155 -10.00 17.34 7.92
C ARG A 155 -8.58 17.65 8.43
N ARG A 156 -7.59 16.84 8.06
CA ARG A 156 -6.18 17.11 8.39
C ARG A 156 -5.62 18.37 7.71
N TYR A 157 -6.27 18.84 6.65
CA TYR A 157 -5.86 20.02 5.88
C TYR A 157 -6.84 21.18 6.03
N ASP A 158 -8.10 20.89 6.35
CA ASP A 158 -9.14 21.88 6.62
C ASP A 158 -9.85 21.55 7.94
N HIS A 159 -9.50 22.30 8.99
CA HIS A 159 -9.99 22.08 10.35
C HIS A 159 -11.47 22.48 10.52
N ASN A 160 -12.04 23.23 9.56
CA ASN A 160 -13.43 23.66 9.59
C ASN A 160 -14.39 22.59 9.02
N GLN A 161 -13.86 21.54 8.38
CA GLN A 161 -14.67 20.45 7.85
C GLN A 161 -14.94 19.35 8.88
N SER A 162 -16.21 18.93 8.98
CA SER A 162 -16.59 17.74 9.75
C SER A 162 -16.03 16.47 9.10
N ALA A 163 -15.54 15.56 9.94
CA ALA A 163 -15.11 14.22 9.51
C ALA A 163 -16.29 13.24 9.35
N GLN A 164 -17.52 13.65 9.70
CA GLN A 164 -18.70 12.79 9.66
C GLN A 164 -19.19 12.52 8.24
N CYS A 165 -19.68 11.30 8.03
CA CYS A 165 -20.32 10.90 6.79
C CYS A 165 -21.63 11.69 6.60
N PRO A 166 -21.87 12.27 5.41
CA PRO A 166 -23.10 13.03 5.16
C PRO A 166 -24.38 12.18 5.24
N ALA A 167 -24.29 10.88 4.99
CA ALA A 167 -25.42 9.95 5.07
C ALA A 167 -25.46 9.15 6.40
N CYS A 168 -24.40 9.22 7.20
CA CYS A 168 -24.31 8.53 8.49
C CYS A 168 -23.71 9.48 9.54
N PRO A 169 -24.51 10.38 10.13
CA PRO A 169 -24.02 11.43 11.02
C PRO A 169 -23.24 10.90 12.24
N SER A 170 -23.55 9.69 12.69
CA SER A 170 -22.87 9.02 13.82
C SER A 170 -21.55 8.33 13.43
N SER A 171 -21.20 8.33 12.14
CA SER A 171 -20.04 7.60 11.61
C SER A 171 -19.02 8.56 11.00
N ILE A 172 -17.74 8.30 11.28
CA ILE A 172 -16.63 9.00 10.62
C ILE A 172 -16.49 8.46 9.20
N GLU A 173 -16.40 9.35 8.21
CA GLU A 173 -16.14 8.96 6.82
C GLU A 173 -14.65 8.65 6.65
N ASN A 174 -14.28 7.42 7.02
CA ASN A 174 -12.98 6.80 6.73
C ASN A 174 -13.17 5.66 5.70
N ALA A 175 -12.07 5.05 5.26
CA ALA A 175 -12.14 3.98 4.27
C ALA A 175 -12.93 2.77 4.76
N GLU A 176 -12.82 2.40 6.03
CA GLU A 176 -13.58 1.29 6.61
C GLU A 176 -15.10 1.54 6.48
N HIS A 177 -15.57 2.70 6.94
CA HIS A 177 -16.98 3.05 6.82
C HIS A 177 -17.41 3.09 5.35
N VAL A 178 -16.67 3.79 4.50
CA VAL A 178 -17.01 3.98 3.08
C VAL A 178 -17.13 2.64 2.35
N PHE A 179 -16.13 1.77 2.44
CA PHE A 179 -16.07 0.57 1.62
C PHE A 179 -16.88 -0.60 2.18
N TYR A 180 -17.18 -0.63 3.48
CA TYR A 180 -17.81 -1.81 4.11
C TYR A 180 -19.18 -1.54 4.72
N TYR A 181 -19.51 -0.30 5.10
CA TYR A 181 -20.73 -0.02 5.89
C TYR A 181 -21.61 1.12 5.36
N CYS A 182 -21.07 2.06 4.60
CA CYS A 182 -21.75 3.30 4.25
C CYS A 182 -22.91 3.03 3.27
N PRO A 183 -24.18 3.34 3.60
CA PRO A 183 -25.34 3.05 2.77
C PRO A 183 -25.29 3.69 1.37
N ARG A 184 -24.54 4.79 1.22
CA ARG A 184 -24.32 5.45 -0.08
C ARG A 184 -23.76 4.53 -1.15
N PHE A 185 -23.02 3.50 -0.73
CA PHE A 185 -22.35 2.54 -1.61
C PHE A 185 -22.92 1.12 -1.48
N ASN A 186 -24.18 0.97 -1.03
CA ASN A 186 -24.83 -0.33 -0.89
C ASN A 186 -24.94 -1.05 -2.23
N GLU A 187 -25.40 -0.37 -3.27
CA GLU A 187 -25.57 -0.95 -4.61
C GLU A 187 -24.24 -1.47 -5.18
N GLU A 188 -23.19 -0.67 -5.08
CA GLU A 188 -21.84 -1.05 -5.51
C GLU A 188 -21.31 -2.25 -4.71
N ARG A 189 -21.61 -2.34 -3.40
CA ARG A 189 -21.24 -3.49 -2.55
C ARG A 189 -22.04 -4.75 -2.88
N GLU A 190 -23.35 -4.66 -3.06
CA GLU A 190 -24.21 -5.80 -3.38
C GLU A 190 -23.79 -6.44 -4.71
N ARG A 191 -23.47 -5.60 -5.71
CA ARG A 191 -22.90 -6.06 -6.97
C ARG A 191 -21.56 -6.75 -6.77
N LEU A 192 -20.68 -6.20 -5.94
CA LEU A 192 -19.40 -6.83 -5.62
C LEU A 192 -19.59 -8.18 -4.93
N HIS A 193 -20.44 -8.27 -3.90
CA HIS A 193 -20.68 -9.51 -3.16
C HIS A 193 -21.26 -10.60 -4.07
N SER A 194 -22.12 -10.22 -5.02
CA SER A 194 -22.66 -11.13 -6.01
C SER A 194 -21.57 -11.70 -6.93
N LEU A 195 -20.61 -10.88 -7.36
CA LEU A 195 -19.47 -11.31 -8.18
C LEU A 195 -18.45 -12.16 -7.41
N LEU A 196 -18.26 -11.88 -6.12
CA LEU A 196 -17.32 -12.61 -5.26
C LEU A 196 -17.92 -13.92 -4.71
N HIS A 197 -19.25 -14.07 -4.78
CA HIS A 197 -20.01 -15.12 -4.09
C HIS A 197 -19.73 -15.17 -2.58
N GLU A 198 -19.32 -14.04 -1.99
CA GLU A 198 -19.00 -13.90 -0.58
C GLU A 198 -19.13 -12.42 -0.17
N VAL A 199 -19.55 -12.17 1.07
CA VAL A 199 -19.55 -10.82 1.66
C VAL A 199 -18.11 -10.38 1.90
N MET A 200 -17.74 -9.21 1.39
CA MET A 200 -16.42 -8.64 1.61
C MET A 200 -16.38 -7.91 2.96
N THR A 201 -15.45 -8.33 3.81
CA THR A 201 -15.12 -7.74 5.12
C THR A 201 -13.65 -7.31 5.12
N PRO A 202 -13.22 -6.41 6.02
CA PRO A 202 -11.81 -6.04 6.11
C PRO A 202 -10.89 -7.26 6.26
N GLU A 203 -11.31 -8.27 7.01
CA GLU A 203 -10.54 -9.47 7.32
C GLU A 203 -10.34 -10.40 6.12
N ASN A 204 -11.29 -10.46 5.18
CA ASN A 204 -11.23 -11.37 4.03
C ASN A 204 -10.88 -10.67 2.70
N THR A 205 -10.79 -9.34 2.67
CA THR A 205 -10.63 -8.55 1.42
C THR A 205 -9.43 -9.02 0.60
N THR A 206 -8.24 -9.11 1.21
CA THR A 206 -7.03 -9.54 0.50
C THR A 206 -7.14 -11.01 0.09
N ARG A 207 -7.71 -11.87 0.93
CA ARG A 207 -7.92 -13.29 0.58
C ARG A 207 -8.80 -13.42 -0.67
N LEU A 208 -9.91 -12.68 -0.72
CA LEU A 208 -10.83 -12.66 -1.85
C LEU A 208 -10.16 -12.15 -3.12
N MET A 209 -9.41 -11.04 -3.02
CA MET A 209 -8.65 -10.48 -4.15
C MET A 209 -7.59 -11.45 -4.70
N LEU A 210 -6.91 -12.19 -3.83
CA LEU A 210 -5.84 -13.11 -4.22
C LEU A 210 -6.36 -14.46 -4.72
N ALA A 211 -7.62 -14.80 -4.48
CA ALA A 211 -8.20 -16.08 -4.90
C ALA A 211 -8.25 -16.24 -6.43
N SER A 212 -8.49 -15.15 -7.18
CA SER A 212 -8.54 -15.19 -8.64
C SER A 212 -8.31 -13.81 -9.26
N GLU A 213 -7.85 -13.75 -10.50
CA GLU A 213 -7.74 -12.49 -11.24
C GLU A 213 -9.10 -11.78 -11.43
N PRO A 214 -10.21 -12.48 -11.75
CA PRO A 214 -11.54 -11.88 -11.76
C PRO A 214 -11.93 -11.22 -10.44
N ASN A 215 -11.65 -11.85 -9.29
CA ASN A 215 -11.96 -11.26 -7.99
C ASN A 215 -11.16 -9.98 -7.75
N TRP A 216 -9.88 -9.96 -8.12
CA TRP A 216 -9.07 -8.75 -8.05
C TRP A 216 -9.67 -7.63 -8.89
N LEU A 217 -10.06 -7.93 -10.14
CA LEU A 217 -10.67 -6.95 -11.04
C LEU A 217 -12.01 -6.45 -10.51
N ALA A 218 -12.84 -7.31 -9.92
CA ALA A 218 -14.11 -6.94 -9.30
C ALA A 218 -13.89 -5.94 -8.14
N VAL A 219 -12.97 -6.24 -7.23
CA VAL A 219 -12.64 -5.33 -6.10
C VAL A 219 -12.01 -4.03 -6.60
N ALA A 220 -11.15 -4.09 -7.63
CA ALA A 220 -10.55 -2.89 -8.23
C ALA A 220 -11.60 -2.00 -8.91
N SER A 221 -12.58 -2.58 -9.59
CA SER A 221 -13.71 -1.88 -10.20
C SER A 221 -14.63 -1.25 -9.16
N PHE A 222 -14.95 -1.99 -8.09
CA PHE A 222 -15.68 -1.46 -6.94
C PHE A 222 -14.97 -0.25 -6.32
N ALA A 223 -13.65 -0.37 -6.07
CA ALA A 223 -12.86 0.73 -5.54
C ALA A 223 -12.86 1.94 -6.47
N TYR A 224 -12.83 1.72 -7.79
CA TYR A 224 -12.93 2.79 -8.78
C TYR A 224 -14.26 3.53 -8.68
N SER A 225 -15.40 2.83 -8.67
CA SER A 225 -16.74 3.44 -8.61
C SER A 225 -16.92 4.28 -7.34
N VAL A 226 -16.58 3.70 -6.18
CA VAL A 226 -16.72 4.39 -4.87
C VAL A 226 -15.84 5.63 -4.78
N VAL A 227 -14.56 5.53 -5.19
CA VAL A 227 -13.62 6.66 -5.10
C VAL A 227 -13.95 7.75 -6.10
N THR A 228 -14.44 7.41 -7.29
CA THR A 228 -14.87 8.39 -8.30
C THR A 228 -16.06 9.17 -7.79
N ARG A 229 -17.10 8.48 -7.29
CA ARG A 229 -18.28 9.13 -6.70
C ARG A 229 -17.92 10.00 -5.49
N LEU A 230 -17.00 9.55 -4.61
CA LEU A 230 -16.51 10.38 -3.51
C LEU A 230 -15.78 11.64 -3.97
N ARG A 231 -15.00 11.53 -5.04
CA ARG A 231 -14.28 12.67 -5.61
C ARG A 231 -15.26 13.70 -6.15
N ASP A 232 -16.27 13.25 -6.90
CA ASP A 232 -17.25 14.13 -7.55
C ASP A 232 -18.10 14.87 -6.50
N GLU A 233 -18.57 14.16 -5.47
CA GLU A 233 -19.24 14.78 -4.32
C GLU A 233 -18.34 15.75 -3.54
N GLY A 234 -17.02 15.55 -3.58
CA GLY A 234 -16.05 16.41 -2.94
C GLY A 234 -15.73 17.68 -3.74
N THR A 235 -15.88 17.62 -5.08
CA THR A 235 -15.74 18.77 -5.97
C THR A 235 -16.98 19.64 -5.98
N ASP A 236 -18.18 19.06 -5.87
CA ASP A 236 -19.45 19.82 -5.82
C ASP A 236 -19.64 20.62 -4.51
N ARG A 237 -18.77 20.39 -3.50
CA ARG A 237 -18.78 21.10 -2.20
C ARG A 237 -17.74 22.22 -2.11
N ARG A 238 -17.05 22.54 -3.20
CA ARG A 238 -16.07 23.65 -3.31
C ARG A 238 -16.62 24.75 -4.18
#